data_AF-A0A541BVD9-F1
#
_entry.id   AF-A0A541BVD9-F1
#
_cell.length_a   1.000
_cell.length_b   1.000
_cell.length_c   1.000
_cell.angle_alpha   90.00
_cell.angle_beta   90.00
_cell.angle_gamma   90.00
#
_symmetry.space_group_name_H-M   'P 1'
#
loop_
_entity.id
_entity.type
_entity.pdbx_description
1 polymer ?
#
loop_
_entity_poly.entity_id
_entity_poly.type
_entity_poly.pdbx_seq_one_letter_code
_entity_poly.pdbx_strand_id
1 'polypeptide(L)'
;MFALHARLGRLPFERLVAPAEQLARFGTQVSRAFARDLAVVAGPLFADPQARALFARADGAPLGEGDRIEQAELGNLIGLIRSQGVGDLYQGALARRLADAAAAAGGGLAVEELRTTLPSLTATVGVPLGNDVLHAAPVGGSIGAAVALAIALARRAI
;
A
#
# COMPACT_ATOMS: atom_id res chain seq x y z
N MET A 1 -6.51 -1.59 6.03
CA MET A 1 -6.27 -3.03 6.25
C MET A 1 -6.64 -3.48 7.67
N PHE A 2 -6.02 -2.96 8.73
CA PHE A 2 -6.30 -3.42 10.11
C PHE A 2 -7.76 -3.20 10.57
N ALA A 3 -8.34 -2.02 10.35
CA ALA A 3 -9.73 -1.77 10.75
C ALA A 3 -10.76 -2.71 10.08
N LEU A 4 -10.52 -3.09 8.82
CA LEU A 4 -11.34 -4.06 8.10
C LEU A 4 -11.18 -5.46 8.72
N HIS A 5 -9.93 -5.86 9.00
CA HIS A 5 -9.61 -7.13 9.64
C HIS A 5 -10.18 -7.23 11.06
N ALA A 6 -10.05 -6.19 11.88
CA ALA A 6 -10.60 -6.16 13.23
C ALA A 6 -12.12 -6.33 13.27
N ARG A 7 -12.83 -5.89 12.21
CA ARG A 7 -14.29 -5.95 12.14
C ARG A 7 -14.83 -7.22 11.46
N LEU A 8 -14.16 -7.70 10.41
CA LEU A 8 -14.67 -8.78 9.55
C LEU A 8 -13.70 -9.97 9.43
N GLY A 9 -12.50 -9.86 9.98
CA GLY A 9 -11.46 -10.87 9.88
C GLY A 9 -11.81 -12.12 10.68
N ARG A 10 -11.44 -13.28 10.13
CA ARG A 10 -11.63 -14.60 10.76
C ARG A 10 -10.32 -15.27 11.15
N LEU A 11 -9.23 -14.88 10.52
CA LEU A 11 -7.89 -15.39 10.81
C LEU A 11 -7.15 -14.43 11.74
N PRO A 12 -6.24 -14.90 12.60
CA PRO A 12 -5.35 -14.03 13.36
C PRO A 12 -4.57 -13.09 12.42
N PHE A 13 -4.44 -11.80 12.79
CA PHE A 13 -3.80 -10.79 11.95
C PHE A 13 -2.35 -11.16 11.64
N GLU A 14 -1.68 -11.79 12.60
CA GLU A 14 -0.28 -12.20 12.53
C GLU A 14 -0.05 -13.22 11.39
N ARG A 15 -1.02 -14.11 11.18
CA ARG A 15 -0.95 -15.09 10.07
C ARG A 15 -1.12 -14.44 8.71
N LEU A 16 -1.82 -13.31 8.62
CA LEU A 16 -2.02 -12.59 7.36
C LEU A 16 -0.76 -11.83 6.93
N VAL A 17 -0.02 -11.27 7.88
CA VAL A 17 1.18 -10.45 7.58
C VAL A 17 2.46 -11.28 7.49
N ALA A 18 2.52 -12.46 8.09
CA ALA A 18 3.71 -13.31 8.11
C ALA A 18 4.29 -13.62 6.71
N PRO A 19 3.49 -13.92 5.65
CA PRO A 19 4.05 -14.15 4.33
C PRO A 19 4.78 -12.93 3.75
N ALA A 20 4.25 -11.72 3.99
CA ALA A 20 4.88 -10.49 3.54
C ALA A 20 6.19 -10.21 4.30
N GLU A 21 6.22 -10.49 5.61
CA GLU A 21 7.45 -10.42 6.41
C GLU A 21 8.52 -11.36 5.86
N GLN A 22 8.15 -12.61 5.54
CA GLN A 22 9.08 -13.61 5.01
C GLN A 22 9.63 -13.21 3.64
N LEU A 23 8.77 -12.73 2.73
CA LEU A 23 9.20 -12.26 1.41
C LEU A 23 10.14 -11.07 1.51
N ALA A 24 9.89 -10.12 2.42
CA ALA A 24 10.77 -8.98 2.63
C ALA A 24 12.11 -9.41 3.26
N ARG A 25 12.08 -10.27 4.28
CA ARG A 25 13.27 -10.68 5.03
C ARG A 25 14.17 -11.66 4.29
N PHE A 26 13.61 -12.65 3.60
CA PHE A 26 14.38 -13.67 2.89
C PHE A 26 14.52 -13.36 1.39
N GLY A 27 13.85 -12.30 0.93
CA GLY A 27 13.85 -11.87 -0.44
C GLY A 27 12.95 -12.70 -1.36
N THR A 28 12.69 -12.13 -2.54
CA THR A 28 11.87 -12.73 -3.60
C THR A 28 12.50 -12.46 -4.96
N GLN A 29 12.08 -13.21 -5.96
CA GLN A 29 12.43 -12.91 -7.35
C GLN A 29 11.61 -11.73 -7.87
N VAL A 30 12.26 -10.83 -8.59
CA VAL A 30 11.65 -9.72 -9.29
C VAL A 30 10.85 -10.26 -10.47
N SER A 31 9.55 -9.96 -10.49
CA SER A 31 8.67 -10.38 -11.58
C SER A 31 8.91 -9.51 -12.82
N ARG A 32 8.49 -10.00 -13.99
CA ARG A 32 8.51 -9.22 -15.24
C ARG A 32 7.79 -7.89 -15.12
N ALA A 33 6.62 -7.89 -14.49
CA ALA A 33 5.81 -6.68 -14.30
C ALA A 33 6.56 -5.67 -13.42
N PHE A 34 7.11 -6.13 -12.29
CA PHE A 34 7.83 -5.27 -11.38
C PHE A 34 9.11 -4.69 -12.01
N ALA A 35 9.87 -5.49 -12.78
CA ALA A 35 11.03 -5.01 -13.52
C ALA A 35 10.67 -3.90 -14.53
N ARG A 36 9.53 -4.04 -15.21
CA ARG A 36 9.05 -3.01 -16.15
C ARG A 36 8.67 -1.72 -15.42
N ASP A 37 7.91 -1.83 -14.34
CA ASP A 37 7.50 -0.67 -13.55
C ASP A 37 8.73 0.05 -12.96
N LEU A 38 9.69 -0.72 -12.45
CA LEU A 38 10.92 -0.20 -11.89
C LEU A 38 11.76 0.53 -12.94
N ALA A 39 11.88 -0.02 -14.15
CA ALA A 39 12.60 0.63 -15.25
C ALA A 39 11.98 1.99 -15.64
N VAL A 40 10.65 2.14 -15.54
CA VAL A 40 9.95 3.40 -15.82
C VAL A 40 10.26 4.46 -14.76
N VAL A 41 10.35 4.08 -13.49
CA VAL A 41 10.53 5.03 -12.37
C VAL A 41 11.96 5.16 -11.87
N ALA A 42 12.91 4.40 -12.41
CA ALA A 42 14.28 4.30 -11.90
C ALA A 42 14.99 5.66 -11.78
N GLY A 43 14.79 6.56 -12.75
CA GLY A 43 15.41 7.89 -12.75
C GLY A 43 15.14 8.69 -11.46
N PRO A 44 13.88 9.10 -11.19
CA PRO A 44 13.53 9.81 -9.97
C PRO A 44 13.69 8.94 -8.71
N LEU A 45 13.39 7.64 -8.78
CA LEU A 45 13.51 6.75 -7.63
C LEU A 45 14.94 6.69 -7.10
N PHE A 46 15.92 6.67 -8.01
CA PHE A 46 17.33 6.57 -7.64
C PHE A 46 17.93 7.91 -7.19
N ALA A 47 17.19 9.01 -7.23
CA ALA A 47 17.60 10.24 -6.57
C ALA A 47 17.69 10.07 -5.05
N ASP A 48 16.93 9.14 -4.47
CA ASP A 48 17.09 8.68 -3.09
C ASP A 48 18.17 7.57 -3.02
N PRO A 49 19.28 7.79 -2.29
CA PRO A 49 20.31 6.77 -2.11
C PRO A 49 19.82 5.48 -1.43
N GLN A 50 18.83 5.57 -0.53
CA GLN A 50 18.27 4.39 0.16
C GLN A 50 17.48 3.54 -0.82
N ALA A 51 16.63 4.16 -1.64
CA ALA A 51 15.92 3.48 -2.71
C ALA A 51 16.89 2.88 -3.75
N ARG A 52 17.93 3.62 -4.17
CA ARG A 52 18.95 3.10 -5.09
C ARG A 52 19.63 1.85 -4.52
N ALA A 53 19.98 1.83 -3.23
CA ALA A 53 20.63 0.68 -2.60
C ALA A 53 19.76 -0.59 -2.60
N LEU A 54 18.43 -0.45 -2.59
CA LEU A 54 17.49 -1.57 -2.59
C LEU A 54 17.10 -2.05 -3.99
N PHE A 55 17.02 -1.12 -4.95
CA PHE A 55 16.40 -1.37 -6.25
C PHE A 55 17.37 -1.28 -7.45
N ALA A 56 18.66 -0.99 -7.21
CA ALA A 56 19.68 -1.02 -8.25
C ALA A 56 20.56 -2.28 -8.16
N ARG A 57 21.02 -2.74 -9.31
CA ARG A 57 22.10 -3.70 -9.49
C ARG A 57 23.45 -3.03 -9.22
N ALA A 58 24.49 -3.84 -9.11
CA ALA A 58 25.87 -3.37 -8.90
C ALA A 58 26.40 -2.47 -10.04
N ASP A 59 25.86 -2.61 -11.26
CA ASP A 59 26.19 -1.77 -12.41
C ASP A 59 25.40 -0.44 -12.44
N GLY A 60 24.53 -0.21 -11.45
CA GLY A 60 23.67 0.97 -11.35
C GLY A 60 22.37 0.90 -12.14
N ALA A 61 22.13 -0.17 -12.91
CA ALA A 61 20.86 -0.40 -13.58
C ALA A 61 19.78 -0.85 -12.58
N PRO A 62 18.48 -0.59 -12.84
CA PRO A 62 17.42 -1.16 -12.02
C PRO A 62 17.41 -2.69 -12.04
N LEU A 63 16.92 -3.30 -10.96
CA LEU A 63 16.68 -4.74 -10.93
C LEU A 63 15.77 -5.18 -12.08
N GLY A 64 16.13 -6.30 -12.71
CA GLY A 64 15.40 -6.90 -13.82
C GLY A 64 14.69 -8.20 -13.42
N GLU A 65 13.93 -8.75 -14.36
CA GLU A 65 13.20 -10.01 -14.19
C GLU A 65 14.13 -11.14 -13.74
N GLY A 66 13.74 -11.86 -12.68
CA GLY A 66 14.50 -12.98 -12.11
C GLY A 66 15.56 -12.58 -11.07
N ASP A 67 15.93 -11.29 -10.97
CA ASP A 67 16.84 -10.85 -9.92
C ASP A 67 16.24 -11.07 -8.53
N ARG A 68 17.10 -11.22 -7.53
CA ARG A 68 16.67 -11.32 -6.14
C ARG A 68 16.63 -9.93 -5.50
N ILE A 69 15.50 -9.59 -4.90
CA ILE A 69 15.35 -8.41 -4.05
C ILE A 69 15.14 -8.83 -2.60
N GLU A 70 15.89 -8.24 -1.68
CA GLU A 70 15.77 -8.42 -0.23
C GLU A 70 15.58 -7.05 0.44
N GLN A 71 14.64 -6.97 1.39
CA GLN A 71 14.28 -5.74 2.08
C GLN A 71 14.27 -6.01 3.59
N ALA A 72 15.43 -6.30 4.17
CA ALA A 72 15.56 -6.72 5.56
C ALA A 72 14.94 -5.71 6.56
N GLU A 73 15.10 -4.40 6.33
CA GLU A 73 14.48 -3.37 7.16
C GLU A 73 12.96 -3.39 7.09
N LEU A 74 12.39 -3.60 5.89
CA LEU A 74 10.95 -3.76 5.73
C LEU A 74 10.46 -5.04 6.43
N GLY A 75 11.21 -6.13 6.34
CA GLY A 75 10.94 -7.36 7.07
C GLY A 75 10.91 -7.14 8.59
N ASN A 76 11.86 -6.37 9.13
CA ASN A 76 11.86 -6.00 10.55
C ASN A 76 10.64 -5.14 10.92
N LEU A 77 10.28 -4.16 10.09
CA LEU A 77 9.10 -3.32 10.30
C LEU A 77 7.81 -4.14 10.30
N ILE A 78 7.63 -5.04 9.32
CA ILE A 78 6.45 -5.93 9.27
C ILE A 78 6.45 -6.86 10.48
N GLY A 79 7.61 -7.35 10.94
CA GLY A 79 7.73 -8.15 12.16
C GLY A 79 7.31 -7.41 13.44
N LEU A 80 7.60 -6.11 13.54
CA LEU A 80 7.10 -5.25 14.62
C LEU A 80 5.58 -5.12 14.54
N ILE A 81 5.03 -4.82 13.35
CA ILE A 81 3.58 -4.76 13.14
C ILE A 81 2.91 -6.10 13.49
N ARG A 82 3.54 -7.23 13.15
CA ARG A 82 3.04 -8.57 13.46
C ARG A 82 3.01 -8.84 14.96
N SER A 83 4.02 -8.41 15.71
CA SER A 83 4.17 -8.75 17.13
C SER A 83 3.50 -7.75 18.09
N GLN A 84 3.46 -6.47 17.71
CA GLN A 84 2.99 -5.37 18.56
C GLN A 84 1.68 -4.76 18.06
N GLY A 85 1.20 -5.18 16.88
CA GLY A 85 0.05 -4.60 16.21
C GLY A 85 0.38 -3.30 15.47
N VAL A 86 -0.63 -2.75 14.80
CA VAL A 86 -0.45 -1.54 13.95
C VAL A 86 -0.35 -0.24 14.74
N GLY A 87 -0.63 -0.24 16.05
CA GLY A 87 -0.68 0.98 16.86
C GLY A 87 0.64 1.77 16.83
N ASP A 88 1.78 1.10 16.88
CA ASP A 88 3.09 1.77 16.91
C ASP A 88 3.37 2.60 15.64
N LEU A 89 2.82 2.18 14.48
CA LEU A 89 2.90 2.91 13.21
C LEU A 89 2.18 4.27 13.25
N TYR A 90 1.16 4.42 14.10
CA TYR A 90 0.32 5.63 14.13
C TYR A 90 0.56 6.52 15.35
N GLN A 91 1.06 5.98 16.47
CA GLN A 91 1.22 6.75 17.72
C GLN A 91 2.53 6.48 18.46
N GLY A 92 3.38 5.58 17.94
CA GLY A 92 4.53 5.06 18.67
C GLY A 92 5.89 5.43 18.08
N ALA A 93 6.86 4.54 18.25
CA ALA A 93 8.23 4.76 17.80
C ALA A 93 8.33 4.77 16.27
N LEU A 94 7.60 3.87 15.60
CA LEU A 94 7.51 3.85 14.13
C LEU A 94 6.86 5.12 13.58
N ALA A 95 5.83 5.66 14.25
CA ALA A 95 5.19 6.92 13.85
C ALA A 95 6.17 8.10 13.87
N ARG A 96 6.99 8.21 14.94
CA ARG A 96 8.05 9.22 15.03
C ARG A 96 9.11 9.04 13.96
N ARG A 97 9.60 7.81 13.76
CA ARG A 97 10.60 7.52 12.71
C ARG A 97 10.08 7.91 11.32
N LEU A 98 8.81 7.68 11.04
CA LEU A 98 8.18 8.08 9.78
C LEU A 98 8.08 9.61 9.65
N ALA A 99 7.64 10.30 10.70
CA ALA A 99 7.55 11.77 10.70
C ALA A 99 8.93 12.43 10.52
N ASP A 100 9.95 11.92 11.22
CA ASP A 100 11.33 12.42 11.10
C ASP A 100 11.88 12.21 9.69
N ALA A 101 11.66 11.04 9.10
CA ALA A 101 12.06 10.75 7.72
C ALA A 101 11.32 11.62 6.71
N ALA A 102 10.02 11.87 6.92
CA ALA A 102 9.24 12.76 6.07
C ALA A 102 9.78 14.21 6.15
N ALA A 103 10.05 14.71 7.37
CA ALA A 103 10.62 16.04 7.57
C ALA A 103 12.00 16.18 6.91
N ALA A 104 12.87 15.18 7.03
CA ALA A 104 14.18 15.16 6.37
C ALA A 104 14.07 15.17 4.83
N ALA A 105 13.00 14.57 4.28
CA ALA A 105 12.70 14.59 2.85
C ALA A 105 11.96 15.86 2.39
N GLY A 106 11.70 16.83 3.28
CA GLY A 106 10.97 18.07 2.99
C GLY A 106 9.45 17.94 3.02
N GLY A 107 8.91 16.83 3.54
CA GLY A 107 7.49 16.62 3.77
C GLY A 107 7.03 17.09 5.16
N GLY A 108 5.79 17.57 5.26
CA GLY A 108 5.18 17.98 6.53
C GLY A 108 4.20 16.92 7.03
N LEU A 109 4.71 15.85 7.65
CA LEU A 109 3.89 14.81 8.27
C LEU A 109 4.06 14.88 9.80
N ALA A 110 3.01 15.22 10.53
CA ALA A 110 3.04 15.25 11.99
C ALA A 110 2.57 13.92 12.59
N VAL A 111 3.15 13.53 13.74
CA VAL A 111 2.73 12.31 14.47
C VAL A 111 1.27 12.46 14.95
N GLU A 112 0.87 13.67 15.32
CA GLU A 112 -0.51 14.00 15.70
C GLU A 112 -1.49 13.69 14.56
N GLU A 113 -1.13 14.04 13.31
CA GLU A 113 -1.96 13.78 12.14
C GLU A 113 -2.11 12.27 11.90
N LEU A 114 -1.01 11.51 12.02
CA LEU A 114 -1.05 10.05 11.95
C LEU A 114 -2.03 9.49 12.99
N ARG A 115 -1.92 9.93 14.25
CA ARG A 115 -2.77 9.45 15.34
C ARG A 115 -4.26 9.75 15.14
N THR A 116 -4.60 10.91 14.56
CA THR A 116 -6.00 11.32 14.36
C THR A 116 -6.60 10.82 13.05
N THR A 117 -5.79 10.28 12.14
CA THR A 117 -6.27 9.75 10.85
C THR A 117 -6.90 8.37 11.04
N LEU A 118 -8.22 8.34 11.19
CA LEU A 118 -8.98 7.10 11.37
C LEU A 118 -9.72 6.70 10.08
N PRO A 119 -9.73 5.41 9.73
CA PRO A 119 -10.50 4.94 8.59
C PRO A 119 -12.00 5.06 8.85
N SER A 120 -12.74 5.56 7.87
CA SER A 120 -14.21 5.57 7.89
C SER A 120 -14.75 4.38 7.10
N LEU A 121 -15.79 3.72 7.63
CA LEU A 121 -16.55 2.71 6.89
C LEU A 121 -17.80 3.36 6.33
N THR A 122 -17.94 3.31 5.01
CA THR A 122 -19.07 3.88 4.29
C THR A 122 -19.80 2.80 3.50
N ALA A 123 -21.11 2.96 3.33
CA ALA A 123 -21.90 2.07 2.51
C ALA A 123 -21.52 2.22 1.02
N THR A 124 -21.61 1.13 0.27
CA THR A 124 -21.44 1.16 -1.18
C THR A 124 -22.62 1.85 -1.86
N VAL A 125 -22.38 2.43 -3.03
CA VAL A 125 -23.43 2.92 -3.93
C VAL A 125 -23.91 1.74 -4.77
N GLY A 126 -25.18 1.37 -4.61
CA GLY A 126 -25.84 0.35 -5.43
C GLY A 126 -26.46 0.97 -6.68
N VAL A 127 -26.11 0.47 -7.86
CA VAL A 127 -26.71 0.86 -9.14
C VAL A 127 -27.40 -0.35 -9.76
N PRO A 128 -28.72 -0.28 -10.06
CA PRO A 128 -29.41 -1.37 -10.73
C PRO A 128 -28.81 -1.68 -12.12
N LEU A 129 -28.51 -2.95 -12.37
CA LEU A 129 -27.96 -3.46 -13.62
C LEU A 129 -28.77 -4.69 -14.08
N GLY A 130 -29.80 -4.46 -14.90
CA GLY A 130 -30.73 -5.52 -15.29
C GLY A 130 -31.48 -6.06 -14.07
N ASN A 131 -31.31 -7.36 -13.80
CA ASN A 131 -31.85 -8.04 -12.60
C ASN A 131 -30.88 -8.03 -11.41
N ASP A 132 -29.69 -7.45 -11.57
CA ASP A 132 -28.64 -7.40 -10.54
C ASP A 132 -28.46 -5.97 -9.98
N VAL A 133 -27.68 -5.87 -8.90
CA VAL A 133 -27.24 -4.58 -8.33
C VAL A 133 -25.72 -4.52 -8.34
N LEU A 134 -25.18 -3.53 -9.05
CA LEU A 134 -23.75 -3.22 -9.06
C LEU A 134 -23.42 -2.37 -7.82
N HIS A 135 -22.57 -2.87 -6.93
CA HIS A 135 -22.06 -2.10 -5.79
C HIS A 135 -20.71 -1.46 -6.11
N ALA A 136 -20.63 -0.14 -6.00
CA ALA A 136 -19.41 0.64 -6.17
C ALA A 136 -19.04 1.38 -4.88
N ALA A 137 -17.76 1.72 -4.73
CA ALA A 137 -17.34 2.62 -3.66
C ALA A 137 -18.03 3.99 -3.82
N PRO A 138 -18.45 4.66 -2.74
CA PRO A 138 -19.05 5.98 -2.81
C PRO A 138 -18.09 7.01 -3.42
N VAL A 139 -18.68 8.05 -4.03
CA VAL A 139 -17.94 9.10 -4.76
C VAL A 139 -16.92 9.76 -3.82
N GLY A 140 -15.64 9.74 -4.23
CA GLY A 140 -14.52 10.22 -3.42
C GLY A 140 -13.30 9.29 -3.40
N GLY A 141 -13.38 8.08 -3.96
CA GLY A 141 -12.28 7.10 -3.83
C GLY A 141 -11.92 6.22 -5.04
N SER A 142 -12.63 6.23 -6.17
CA SER A 142 -12.24 5.36 -7.31
C SER A 142 -12.91 5.69 -8.65
N ILE A 143 -12.28 5.18 -9.72
CA ILE A 143 -12.84 5.05 -11.08
C ILE A 143 -14.18 4.28 -11.07
N GLY A 144 -14.44 3.43 -10.07
CA GLY A 144 -15.68 2.66 -9.93
C GLY A 144 -16.94 3.51 -9.80
N ALA A 145 -16.87 4.66 -9.12
CA ALA A 145 -17.98 5.60 -9.06
C ALA A 145 -18.25 6.27 -10.43
N ALA A 146 -17.18 6.57 -11.19
CA ALA A 146 -17.29 7.13 -12.53
C ALA A 146 -17.88 6.13 -13.54
N VAL A 147 -17.51 4.84 -13.43
CA VAL A 147 -18.09 3.77 -14.25
C VAL A 147 -19.56 3.53 -13.89
N ALA A 148 -19.91 3.49 -12.60
CA ALA A 148 -21.30 3.32 -12.18
C ALA A 148 -22.18 4.51 -12.63
N LEU A 149 -21.65 5.73 -12.58
CA LEU A 149 -22.29 6.93 -13.11
C LEU A 149 -22.40 6.88 -14.65
N ALA A 150 -21.36 6.46 -15.37
CA ALA A 150 -21.39 6.32 -16.82
C ALA A 150 -22.44 5.30 -17.28
N ILE A 151 -22.55 4.15 -16.58
CA ILE A 151 -23.59 3.14 -16.82
C ILE A 151 -24.99 3.72 -16.55
N ALA A 152 -25.16 4.46 -15.45
CA ALA A 152 -26.44 5.08 -15.10
C ALA A 152 -26.85 6.19 -16.10
N LEU A 153 -25.89 6.98 -16.60
CA LEU A 153 -26.12 8.03 -17.59
C LEU A 153 -26.39 7.48 -18.99
N ALA A 154 -25.67 6.45 -19.43
CA ALA A 154 -25.91 5.78 -20.71
C ALA A 154 -27.33 5.19 -20.81
N ARG A 155 -27.92 4.78 -19.68
CA ARG A 155 -29.31 4.30 -19.60
C ARG A 155 -30.38 5.39 -19.63
N ARG A 156 -30.04 6.66 -19.37
CA ARG A 156 -30.98 7.79 -19.50
C ARG A 156 -31.05 8.36 -20.93
N ALA A 157 -30.12 7.94 -21.80
CA ALA A 157 -29.98 8.42 -23.17
C ALA A 157 -30.61 7.49 -24.21
N ILE A 158 -31.28 6.41 -23.79
CA ILE A 158 -32.05 5.45 -24.59
C ILE A 158 -33.48 5.45 -24.05
#